data_AF-A0A6B1GD52-F1
#
_entry.id   AF-A0A6B1GD52-F1
#
_cell.length_a   1.000
_cell.length_b   1.000
_cell.length_c   1.000
_cell.angle_alpha   90.00
_cell.angle_beta   90.00
_cell.angle_gamma   90.00
#
_symmetry.space_group_name_H-M   'P 1'
#
loop_
_entity.id
_entity.type
_entity.pdbx_description
1 polymer ?
#
loop_
_entity_poly.entity_id
_entity_poly.type
_entity_poly.pdbx_seq_one_letter_code
_entity_poly.pdbx_strand_id
1 'polypeptide(L)'
;MLLVDASLPAAGSGADLEAWLIQPDDHGNVADLVSLGLIDPADPGSLAVPLGYDPSLYSVVDISVEPRDGDPAHSGRSILRGVLRTP
;
A
#
# COMPACT_ATOMS: atom_id res chain seq x y z
N MET A 1 3.83 -9.40 2.36
CA MET A 1 2.50 -9.22 2.99
C MET A 1 1.53 -10.19 2.33
N LEU A 2 0.62 -10.81 3.11
CA LEU A 2 -0.45 -11.65 2.55
C LEU A 2 -1.79 -10.95 2.79
N LEU A 3 -2.53 -10.65 1.72
CA LEU A 3 -3.91 -10.20 1.82
C LEU A 3 -4.83 -11.43 1.83
N VAL A 4 -5.53 -11.66 2.94
CA VAL A 4 -6.49 -12.76 3.07
C VAL A 4 -7.89 -12.17 3.19
N ASP A 5 -8.82 -12.64 2.34
CA ASP A 5 -10.26 -12.35 2.46
C ASP A 5 -10.65 -10.86 2.35
N ALA A 6 -9.92 -10.08 1.54
CA ALA A 6 -10.22 -8.67 1.32
C ALA A 6 -11.10 -8.48 0.08
N SER A 7 -12.39 -8.20 0.28
CA SER A 7 -13.24 -7.63 -0.78
C SER A 7 -12.91 -6.15 -0.93
N LEU A 8 -12.03 -5.82 -1.86
CA LEU A 8 -11.65 -4.42 -2.14
C LEU A 8 -12.63 -3.79 -3.13
N PRO A 9 -13.06 -2.53 -2.92
CA PRO A 9 -13.83 -1.80 -3.93
C PRO A 9 -12.97 -1.57 -5.17
N ALA A 10 -13.60 -1.54 -6.35
CA ALA A 10 -12.91 -1.16 -7.57
C ALA A 10 -12.38 0.29 -7.48
N ALA A 11 -11.18 0.53 -8.00
CA ALA A 11 -10.56 1.86 -8.05
C ALA A 11 -11.38 2.90 -8.86
N GLY A 12 -12.22 2.41 -9.78
CA GLY A 12 -12.96 3.22 -10.74
C GLY A 12 -12.23 3.38 -12.08
N SER A 13 -12.89 4.01 -13.05
CA SER A 13 -12.30 4.25 -14.37
C SER A 13 -11.15 5.25 -14.28
N GLY A 14 -9.98 4.90 -14.84
CA GLY A 14 -8.82 5.79 -14.90
C GLY A 14 -7.91 5.76 -13.66
N ALA A 15 -8.11 4.79 -12.76
CA ALA A 15 -7.25 4.57 -11.60
C ALA A 15 -6.98 3.08 -11.39
N ASP A 16 -5.97 2.80 -10.59
CA ASP A 16 -5.59 1.46 -10.13
C ASP A 16 -5.65 1.39 -8.59
N LEU A 17 -5.70 0.17 -8.05
CA LEU A 17 -5.38 -0.04 -6.64
C LEU A 17 -3.90 -0.37 -6.52
N GLU A 18 -3.24 0.24 -5.55
CA GLU A 18 -1.82 -0.02 -5.28
C GLU A 18 -1.59 -0.19 -3.78
N ALA A 19 -0.70 -1.11 -3.44
CA ALA A 19 -0.28 -1.33 -2.06
C ALA A 19 1.01 -0.57 -1.76
N TRP A 20 1.04 0.04 -0.58
CA TRP A 20 2.15 0.83 -0.10
C TRP A 20 2.53 0.41 1.31
N LEU A 21 3.84 0.44 1.58
CA LEU A 21 4.38 0.41 2.92
C LEU A 21 4.80 1.82 3.33
N ILE A 22 4.47 2.17 4.57
CA ILE A 22 4.72 3.49 5.14
C ILE A 22 5.59 3.30 6.39
N GLN A 23 6.71 4.01 6.43
CA GLN A 23 7.53 4.19 7.61
C GLN A 23 7.03 5.44 8.35
N PRO A 24 6.47 5.32 9.55
CA PRO A 24 6.17 6.47 10.37
C PRO A 24 7.42 7.00 11.09
N ASP A 25 7.46 8.30 11.37
CA ASP A 25 8.37 8.88 12.35
C ASP A 25 7.86 8.63 13.79
N ASP A 26 8.59 9.16 14.79
CA ASP A 26 8.24 9.04 16.21
C ASP A 26 6.94 9.77 16.61
N HIS A 27 6.45 10.65 15.75
CA HIS A 27 5.18 11.36 15.88
C HIS A 27 4.04 10.75 15.07
N GLY A 28 4.31 9.69 14.31
CA GLY A 28 3.33 9.02 13.45
C GLY A 28 3.10 9.70 12.08
N ASN A 29 3.94 10.67 11.70
CA ASN A 29 3.92 11.24 10.35
C ASN A 29 4.64 10.32 9.37
N VAL A 30 4.36 10.47 8.08
CA VAL A 30 5.04 9.70 7.03
C VAL A 30 6.50 10.17 6.92
N ALA A 31 7.43 9.30 7.26
CA ALA A 31 8.87 9.51 7.08
C ALA A 31 9.34 8.96 5.72
N ASP A 32 8.80 7.80 5.30
CA ASP A 32 9.11 7.20 4.02
C ASP A 32 7.96 6.32 3.48
N LEU A 33 7.97 6.09 2.16
CA LEU A 33 6.95 5.37 1.39
C LEU A 33 7.63 4.44 0.38
N VAL A 34 7.14 3.21 0.29
CA VAL A 34 7.54 2.29 -0.78
C VAL A 34 6.31 1.60 -1.40
N SER A 35 6.21 1.66 -2.72
CA SER A 35 5.21 0.89 -3.46
C SER A 35 5.59 -0.60 -3.44
N LEU A 36 4.59 -1.44 -3.18
CA LEU A 36 4.65 -2.89 -3.34
C LEU A 36 4.06 -3.37 -4.67
N GLY A 37 3.50 -2.45 -5.46
CA GLY A 37 2.88 -2.69 -6.75
C GLY A 37 1.35 -2.75 -6.72
N LEU A 38 0.79 -2.82 -7.93
CA LEU A 38 -0.64 -2.83 -8.17
C LEU A 38 -1.31 -4.07 -7.57
N ILE A 39 -2.53 -3.88 -7.08
CA ILE A 39 -3.39 -4.94 -6.58
C ILE A 39 -4.41 -5.28 -7.66
N ASP A 40 -4.52 -6.55 -8.02
CA ASP A 40 -5.71 -7.07 -8.69
C ASP A 40 -6.82 -7.26 -7.65
N PRO A 41 -7.95 -6.53 -7.74
CA PRO A 41 -9.04 -6.69 -6.77
C PRO A 41 -9.67 -8.09 -6.77
N ALA A 42 -9.52 -8.85 -7.85
CA ALA A 42 -10.04 -10.23 -7.95
C ALA A 42 -9.10 -11.27 -7.32
N ASP A 43 -7.80 -10.97 -7.25
CA ASP A 43 -6.78 -11.81 -6.62
C ASP A 43 -5.68 -10.93 -5.99
N PRO A 44 -5.94 -10.38 -4.79
CA PRO A 44 -4.98 -9.48 -4.16
C PRO A 44 -3.69 -10.18 -3.72
N GLY A 45 -3.70 -11.52 -3.63
CA GLY A 45 -2.52 -12.37 -3.48
C GLY A 45 -1.53 -11.94 -2.38
N SER A 46 -0.24 -12.17 -2.68
CA SER A 46 0.88 -11.77 -1.83
C SER A 46 1.80 -10.82 -2.58
N LEU A 47 2.18 -9.74 -1.93
CA LEU A 47 3.14 -8.78 -2.45
C LEU A 47 4.48 -8.89 -1.70
N ALA A 48 5.56 -8.88 -2.46
CA ALA A 48 6.92 -8.92 -1.96
C ALA A 48 7.41 -7.50 -1.66
N VAL A 49 8.19 -7.36 -0.59
CA VAL A 49 8.87 -6.10 -0.29
C VAL A 49 10.05 -5.97 -1.26
N PRO A 50 10.22 -4.84 -1.97
CA PRO A 50 11.33 -4.66 -2.88
C PRO A 50 12.69 -4.82 -2.19
N LEU A 51 13.68 -5.32 -2.93
CA LEU A 51 15.04 -5.50 -2.40
C LEU A 51 15.61 -4.16 -1.93
N GLY A 52 16.34 -4.18 -0.82
CA GLY A 52 16.95 -2.99 -0.22
C GLY A 52 16.09 -2.26 0.81
N TYR A 53 14.81 -2.64 0.94
CA TYR A 53 13.93 -2.14 1.99
C TYR A 53 13.89 -3.09 3.18
N ASP A 54 14.03 -2.54 4.40
CA ASP A 54 13.87 -3.29 5.64
C ASP A 54 12.39 -3.22 6.09
N PRO A 55 11.63 -4.32 6.00
CA PRO A 55 10.22 -4.33 6.36
C PRO A 55 9.96 -4.05 7.85
N SER A 56 10.97 -4.13 8.72
CA SER A 56 10.82 -3.79 10.14
C SER A 56 10.68 -2.28 10.37
N LEU A 57 11.11 -1.45 9.42
CA LEU A 57 10.97 0.01 9.48
C LEU A 57 9.60 0.49 9.00
N TYR A 58 8.92 -0.30 8.17
CA TYR A 58 7.61 0.04 7.61
C TYR A 58 6.51 -0.68 8.37
N SER A 59 5.91 0.03 9.33
CA SER A 59 4.90 -0.54 10.22
C SER A 59 3.47 -0.26 9.76
N VAL A 60 3.25 0.47 8.67
CA VAL A 60 1.91 0.78 8.14
C VAL A 60 1.78 0.26 6.71
N VAL A 61 0.66 -0.42 6.45
CA VAL A 61 0.21 -0.82 5.11
C VAL A 61 -0.91 0.10 4.69
N ASP A 62 -0.86 0.50 3.43
CA ASP A 62 -1.88 1.30 2.80
C ASP A 62 -2.29 0.69 1.46
N ILE A 63 -3.59 0.62 1.19
CA ILE A 63 -4.13 0.36 -0.13
C ILE A 63 -4.78 1.65 -0.59
N SER A 64 -4.31 2.16 -1.72
CA SER A 64 -4.65 3.48 -2.21
C SER A 64 -5.19 3.42 -3.64
N VAL A 65 -6.03 4.40 -3.99
CA VAL A 65 -6.51 4.61 -5.35
C VAL A 65 -5.56 5.54 -6.08
N GLU A 66 -4.80 5.00 -7.01
CA GLU A 66 -3.77 5.74 -7.75
C GLU A 66 -4.29 6.16 -9.15
N PRO A 67 -4.44 7.46 -9.44
CA PRO A 67 -4.86 7.93 -10.76
C PRO A 67 -3.82 7.61 -11.84
N ARG A 68 -4.27 7.29 -13.05
CA ARG A 68 -3.39 7.17 -14.23
C ARG A 68 -3.11 8.54 -14.86
N ASP A 69 -2.65 9.49 -14.05
CA ASP A 69 -2.36 10.88 -14.46
C ASP A 69 -0.88 11.12 -14.82
N GLY A 70 -0.03 10.11 -14.62
CA GLY A 70 1.40 10.16 -14.91
C GLY A 70 2.27 10.56 -13.71
N ASP A 71 1.67 10.82 -12.54
CA ASP A 71 2.39 10.98 -11.27
C ASP A 71 2.52 9.61 -10.58
N PRO A 72 3.75 9.10 -10.35
CA PRO A 72 3.95 7.85 -9.63
C PRO A 72 3.90 8.00 -8.10
N ALA A 73 3.67 9.21 -7.56
CA ALA A 73 3.61 9.43 -6.13
C ALA A 73 2.33 8.84 -5.52
N HIS A 74 2.44 8.39 -4.26
CA HIS A 74 1.29 7.98 -3.46
C HIS A 74 0.25 9.10 -3.39
N SER A 75 -0.97 8.84 -3.87
CA SER A 75 -2.03 9.86 -3.95
C SER A 75 -2.62 10.27 -2.60
N GLY A 76 -2.36 9.50 -1.53
CA GLY A 76 -3.00 9.71 -0.22
C GLY A 76 -4.47 9.29 -0.16
N ARG A 77 -5.04 8.74 -1.25
CA ARG A 77 -6.46 8.34 -1.34
C ARG A 77 -6.65 6.90 -0.87
N SER A 78 -6.42 6.69 0.41
CA SER A 78 -6.48 5.38 1.05
C SER A 78 -7.91 4.81 1.10
N ILE A 79 -8.06 3.55 0.69
CA ILE A 79 -9.28 2.76 0.91
C ILE A 79 -9.15 1.83 2.12
N LEU A 80 -7.92 1.42 2.45
CA LEU A 80 -7.58 0.64 3.62
C LEU A 80 -6.22 1.10 4.12
N ARG A 81 -6.12 1.35 5.43
CA ARG A 81 -4.85 1.64 6.10
C ARG A 81 -4.81 0.92 7.43
N GLY A 82 -3.71 0.25 7.72
CA GLY A 82 -3.54 -0.51 8.94
C GLY A 82 -2.10 -0.59 9.39
N VAL A 83 -1.90 -0.81 10.68
CA VAL A 83 -0.57 -1.05 11.27
C VAL A 83 -0.26 -2.54 11.19
N LEU A 84 0.90 -2.90 10.65
CA LEU A 84 1.47 -4.23 10.76
C LEU A 84 1.86 -4.47 12.21
N ARG A 85 1.20 -5.46 12.83
CA ARG A 85 1.61 -5.99 14.11
C ARG A 85 2.28 -7.32 13.84
N THR A 86 3.54 -7.46 14.22
CA THR A 86 4.11 -8.80 14.39
C THR A 86 3.29 -9.54 15.46
N PRO A 87 2.91 -10.80 15.22
CA PRO A 87 2.23 -11.61 16.22
C PRO A 87 3.06 -11.81 17.49
#